data_AF-A0A949NEC5-F1
#
_entry.id   AF-A0A949NEC5-F1
#
_cell.length_a   1.000
_cell.length_b   1.000
_cell.length_c   1.000
_cell.angle_alpha   90.00
_cell.angle_beta   90.00
_cell.angle_gamma   90.00
#
_symmetry.space_group_name_H-M   'P 1'
#
loop_
_entity.id
_entity.type
_entity.pdbx_description
1 polymer ?
#
loop_
_entity_poly.entity_id
_entity_poly.type
_entity_poly.pdbx_seq_one_letter_code
_entity_poly.pdbx_strand_id
1 'polypeptide(L)'
;MKKITLKKENITEGNLILVNRSFPVSPGRKEVSLKPVRPDYPDILLAKEAVENLGKLLRDLEAEAQIVPVSGFRTREDQEDIYRSSMEENGKEYTVKYVAPPDGSEHQTGLAIDLAENVPDIDFIAPEFPYTGICQLFRQLAPRYGFVERYQQRKETITGVAQEPWHFRYVGRPHASLMQMHNFTLEEYLAYLKQFPYEGNHLFIDLHGKRYEIFTVQAGDEPVQIPCPELCSCTVSGNNVDGFIITMFWQNIID
;
A
#
# COMPACT_ATOMS: atom_id res chain seq x y z
N MET A 1 -24.19 -2.63 18.57
CA MET A 1 -22.75 -2.90 18.37
C MET A 1 -22.58 -3.86 17.20
N LYS A 2 -21.79 -3.52 16.19
CA LYS A 2 -21.53 -4.42 15.05
C LYS A 2 -20.44 -5.41 15.45
N LYS A 3 -20.48 -6.63 14.92
CA LYS A 3 -19.40 -7.61 15.08
C LYS A 3 -18.72 -7.83 13.75
N ILE A 4 -17.39 -7.87 13.77
CA ILE A 4 -16.58 -8.21 12.61
C ILE A 4 -16.09 -9.64 12.80
N THR A 5 -16.35 -10.50 11.81
CA THR A 5 -15.88 -11.89 11.82
C THR A 5 -14.61 -11.98 11.00
N LEU A 6 -13.52 -12.36 11.65
CA LEU A 6 -12.22 -12.62 11.05
C LEU A 6 -12.11 -14.11 10.77
N LYS A 7 -11.87 -14.49 9.53
CA LYS A 7 -11.65 -15.89 9.14
C LYS A 7 -10.30 -16.01 8.46
N LYS A 8 -9.55 -17.07 8.77
CA LYS A 8 -8.17 -17.29 8.32
C LYS A 8 -7.98 -17.14 6.81
N GLU A 9 -8.97 -17.52 6.00
CA GLU A 9 -8.93 -17.35 4.54
C GLU A 9 -8.84 -15.88 4.09
N ASN A 10 -9.20 -14.92 4.95
CA ASN A 10 -9.18 -13.48 4.62
C ASN A 10 -7.88 -12.78 5.04
N ILE A 11 -6.85 -13.48 5.55
CA ILE A 11 -5.55 -12.85 5.88
C ILE A 11 -4.85 -12.27 4.65
N THR A 12 -5.29 -12.63 3.45
CA THR A 12 -4.74 -12.21 2.16
C THR A 12 -5.47 -10.99 1.58
N GLU A 13 -6.46 -10.46 2.29
CA GLU A 13 -7.30 -9.32 1.88
C GLU A 13 -6.95 -8.04 2.65
N GLY A 14 -7.26 -6.87 2.08
CA GLY A 14 -7.10 -5.57 2.73
C GLY A 14 -5.86 -4.77 2.30
N ASN A 15 -5.67 -3.60 2.91
CA ASN A 15 -4.71 -2.58 2.48
C ASN A 15 -3.28 -2.80 3.00
N LEU A 16 -3.10 -3.58 4.08
CA LEU A 16 -1.84 -3.86 4.75
C LEU A 16 -1.25 -5.24 4.43
N ILE A 17 -1.70 -5.86 3.34
CA ILE A 17 -1.12 -7.12 2.88
C ILE A 17 0.35 -6.93 2.48
N LEU A 18 1.23 -7.75 3.04
CA LEU A 18 2.63 -7.78 2.66
C LEU A 18 2.78 -8.66 1.41
N VAL A 19 3.09 -8.04 0.29
CA VAL A 19 3.40 -8.77 -0.95
C VAL A 19 4.87 -8.52 -1.28
N ASN A 20 5.64 -9.61 -1.31
CA ASN A 20 7.03 -9.63 -1.73
C ASN A 20 7.43 -11.07 -2.11
N ARG A 21 8.73 -11.33 -2.32
CA ARG A 21 9.23 -12.66 -2.70
C ARG A 21 8.95 -13.77 -1.68
N SER A 22 8.84 -13.43 -0.40
CA SER A 22 8.56 -14.38 0.68
C SER A 22 7.07 -14.59 0.91
N PHE A 23 6.26 -13.58 0.59
CA PHE A 23 4.82 -13.57 0.77
C PHE A 23 4.13 -13.19 -0.54
N PRO A 24 3.96 -14.15 -1.47
CA PRO A 24 3.34 -13.86 -2.76
C PRO A 24 1.86 -13.50 -2.62
N VAL A 25 1.29 -12.93 -3.67
CA VAL A 25 -0.15 -12.77 -3.84
C VAL A 25 -0.79 -14.16 -3.79
N SER A 26 -1.74 -14.32 -2.87
CA SER A 26 -2.38 -15.61 -2.67
C SER A 26 -3.35 -15.95 -3.82
N PRO A 27 -3.31 -17.18 -4.35
CA PRO A 27 -4.32 -17.67 -5.29
C PRO A 27 -5.72 -17.59 -4.67
N GLY A 28 -6.68 -17.05 -5.39
CA GLY A 28 -8.07 -16.95 -4.92
C GLY A 28 -8.36 -15.78 -3.97
N ARG A 29 -7.44 -14.81 -3.85
CA ARG A 29 -7.75 -13.51 -3.23
C ARG A 29 -8.99 -12.92 -3.89
N LYS A 30 -9.88 -12.33 -3.08
CA LYS A 30 -11.04 -11.61 -3.61
C LYS A 30 -10.61 -10.46 -4.52
N GLU A 31 -11.34 -10.31 -5.61
CA GLU A 31 -11.17 -9.18 -6.52
C GLU A 31 -11.40 -7.86 -5.80
N VAL A 32 -10.52 -6.89 -6.08
CA VAL A 32 -10.66 -5.53 -5.60
C VAL A 32 -11.49 -4.75 -6.60
N SER A 33 -12.36 -3.85 -6.11
CA SER A 33 -13.01 -2.89 -6.99
C SER A 33 -11.97 -1.92 -7.54
N LEU A 34 -11.60 -2.13 -8.79
CA LEU A 34 -10.66 -1.30 -9.54
C LEU A 34 -11.37 -0.15 -10.24
N LYS A 35 -10.69 0.99 -10.34
CA LYS A 35 -11.11 2.16 -11.11
C LYS A 35 -9.93 2.79 -11.84
N PRO A 36 -10.15 3.41 -13.00
CA PRO A 36 -9.15 4.28 -13.61
C PRO A 36 -8.67 5.33 -12.62
N VAL A 37 -7.36 5.55 -12.58
CA VAL A 37 -6.73 6.56 -11.72
C VAL A 37 -7.25 7.95 -12.08
N ARG A 38 -7.37 8.23 -13.39
CA ARG A 38 -7.93 9.46 -13.94
C ARG A 38 -8.60 9.20 -15.30
N PRO A 39 -9.52 10.08 -15.77
CA PRO A 39 -10.17 9.92 -17.07
C PRO A 39 -9.23 9.93 -18.28
N ASP A 40 -8.11 10.65 -18.18
CA ASP A 40 -7.07 10.73 -19.22
C ASP A 40 -6.07 9.56 -19.18
N TYR A 41 -6.18 8.68 -18.17
CA TYR A 41 -5.42 7.43 -18.05
C TYR A 41 -6.39 6.26 -17.78
N PRO A 42 -7.27 5.92 -18.74
CA PRO A 42 -8.37 4.97 -18.52
C PRO A 42 -7.89 3.55 -18.21
N ASP A 43 -6.71 3.18 -18.71
CA ASP A 43 -6.15 1.82 -18.59
C ASP A 43 -5.30 1.65 -17.33
N ILE A 44 -4.95 2.74 -16.64
CA ILE A 44 -4.19 2.66 -15.38
C ILE A 44 -5.19 2.59 -14.23
N LEU A 45 -5.33 1.40 -13.66
CA LEU A 45 -6.32 1.12 -12.63
C LEU A 45 -5.70 1.07 -11.23
N LEU A 46 -6.45 1.45 -10.20
CA LEU A 46 -6.13 1.17 -8.79
C LEU A 46 -7.41 0.79 -8.03
N ALA A 47 -7.23 0.25 -6.82
CA ALA A 47 -8.31 0.12 -5.87
C ALA A 47 -9.05 1.46 -5.69
N LYS A 48 -10.38 1.43 -5.70
CA LYS A 48 -11.24 2.62 -5.61
C LYS A 48 -10.80 3.61 -4.51
N GLU A 49 -10.50 3.11 -3.31
CA GLU A 49 -10.07 3.95 -2.18
C GLU A 49 -8.71 4.62 -2.46
N ALA A 50 -7.77 3.89 -3.08
CA ALA A 50 -6.47 4.44 -3.47
C ALA A 50 -6.63 5.52 -4.55
N VAL A 51 -7.49 5.32 -5.56
CA VAL A 51 -7.81 6.34 -6.58
C VAL A 51 -8.33 7.62 -5.93
N GLU A 52 -9.31 7.49 -5.02
CA GLU A 52 -9.94 8.63 -4.36
C GLU A 52 -8.94 9.44 -3.53
N ASN A 53 -8.01 8.78 -2.83
CA ASN A 53 -6.99 9.44 -2.03
C ASN A 53 -5.85 10.02 -2.89
N LEU A 54 -5.42 9.31 -3.93
CA LEU A 54 -4.41 9.80 -4.88
C LEU A 54 -4.90 11.06 -5.60
N GLY A 55 -6.15 11.06 -6.06
CA GLY A 55 -6.75 12.24 -6.68
C GLY A 55 -6.86 13.43 -5.73
N LYS A 56 -7.13 13.22 -4.44
CA LYS A 56 -7.12 14.30 -3.44
C LYS A 56 -5.71 14.83 -3.21
N LEU A 57 -4.73 13.94 -3.08
CA LEU A 57 -3.32 14.30 -2.92
C LEU A 57 -2.83 15.17 -4.08
N LEU A 58 -3.11 14.77 -5.33
CA LEU A 58 -2.70 15.53 -6.50
C LEU A 58 -3.39 16.90 -6.56
N ARG A 59 -4.71 16.97 -6.30
CA ARG A 59 -5.46 18.23 -6.23
C ARG A 59 -4.93 19.19 -5.17
N ASP A 60 -4.65 18.67 -3.98
CA ASP A 60 -4.19 19.49 -2.86
C ASP A 60 -2.76 20.02 -3.09
N LEU A 61 -2.03 19.47 -4.07
CA LEU A 61 -0.73 19.96 -4.55
C LEU A 61 -0.82 20.72 -5.88
N GLU A 62 -1.99 20.79 -6.51
CA GLU A 62 -2.17 21.29 -7.88
C GLU A 62 -1.21 20.61 -8.88
N ALA A 63 -0.97 19.31 -8.68
CA ALA A 63 0.08 18.55 -9.36
C ALA A 63 -0.42 17.70 -10.54
N GLU A 64 -1.72 17.73 -10.88
CA GLU A 64 -2.30 16.85 -11.91
C GLU A 64 -1.68 17.04 -13.30
N ALA A 65 -1.19 18.23 -13.62
CA ALA A 65 -0.52 18.49 -14.89
C ALA A 65 0.97 18.09 -14.86
N GLN A 66 1.55 17.91 -13.67
CA GLN A 66 3.00 17.74 -13.47
C GLN A 66 3.38 16.30 -13.08
N ILE A 67 2.46 15.55 -12.47
CA ILE A 67 2.68 14.16 -12.08
C ILE A 67 1.68 13.28 -12.83
N VAL A 68 2.20 12.26 -13.51
CA VAL A 68 1.42 11.33 -14.32
C VAL A 68 1.55 9.90 -13.81
N PRO A 69 0.47 9.10 -13.84
CA PRO A 69 0.56 7.68 -13.56
C PRO A 69 1.21 6.94 -14.73
N VAL A 70 2.10 5.99 -14.41
CA VAL A 70 2.83 5.16 -15.38
C VAL A 70 2.30 3.73 -15.36
N SER A 71 2.14 3.15 -14.17
CA SER A 71 1.73 1.76 -14.01
C SER A 71 0.93 1.56 -12.73
N GLY A 72 -0.26 0.97 -12.83
CA GLY A 72 -1.17 0.71 -11.71
C GLY A 72 -1.37 -0.78 -11.51
N PHE A 73 -2.61 -1.24 -11.43
CA PHE A 73 -2.92 -2.66 -11.37
C PHE A 73 -2.35 -3.40 -12.58
N ARG A 74 -1.68 -4.52 -12.31
CA ARG A 74 -1.16 -5.46 -13.31
C ARG A 74 -1.74 -6.83 -13.03
N THR A 75 -2.21 -7.53 -14.06
CA THR A 75 -2.54 -8.95 -13.92
C THR A 75 -1.28 -9.76 -13.68
N ARG A 76 -1.45 -11.03 -13.30
CA ARG A 76 -0.33 -11.98 -13.21
C ARG A 76 0.37 -12.16 -14.55
N GLU A 77 -0.42 -12.21 -15.64
CA GLU A 77 0.06 -12.36 -17.01
C GLU A 77 0.88 -11.13 -17.45
N ASP A 78 0.40 -9.92 -17.16
CA ASP A 78 1.17 -8.69 -17.42
C ASP A 78 2.52 -8.72 -16.68
N GLN A 79 2.51 -9.17 -15.42
CA GLN A 79 3.73 -9.27 -14.61
C GLN A 79 4.70 -10.33 -15.17
N GLU A 80 4.19 -11.44 -15.68
CA GLU A 80 4.99 -12.47 -16.37
C GLU A 80 5.66 -11.93 -17.62
N ASP A 81 4.93 -11.20 -18.45
CA ASP A 81 5.45 -10.64 -19.68
C ASP A 81 6.49 -9.54 -19.41
N ILE A 82 6.26 -8.66 -18.43
CA ILE A 82 7.24 -7.64 -18.01
C ILE A 82 8.51 -8.30 -17.48
N TYR A 83 8.38 -9.33 -16.62
CA TYR A 83 9.52 -10.02 -16.06
C TYR A 83 10.34 -10.76 -17.13
N ARG A 84 9.67 -11.44 -18.07
CA ARG A 84 10.33 -12.12 -19.20
C ARG A 84 11.03 -11.12 -20.12
N SER A 85 10.35 -10.05 -20.52
CA SER A 85 10.93 -9.04 -21.41
C SER A 85 12.15 -8.37 -20.78
N SER A 86 12.08 -8.01 -19.49
CA SER A 86 13.24 -7.46 -18.78
C SER A 86 14.39 -8.47 -18.66
N MET A 87 14.12 -9.77 -18.51
CA MET A 87 15.19 -10.79 -18.51
C MET A 87 15.94 -10.83 -19.84
N GLU A 88 15.22 -10.67 -20.95
CA GLU A 88 15.77 -10.68 -22.31
C GLU A 88 16.53 -9.38 -22.63
N GLU A 89 15.95 -8.24 -22.27
CA GLU A 89 16.46 -6.91 -22.65
C GLU A 89 17.51 -6.36 -21.67
N ASN A 90 17.27 -6.48 -20.37
CA ASN A 90 18.10 -5.88 -19.31
C ASN A 90 18.96 -6.90 -18.56
N GLY A 91 18.69 -8.19 -18.75
CA GLY A 91 19.43 -9.29 -18.12
C GLY A 91 19.01 -9.59 -16.68
N LYS A 92 19.52 -10.72 -16.18
CA LYS A 92 19.11 -11.30 -14.89
C LYS A 92 19.40 -10.42 -13.69
N GLU A 93 20.58 -9.79 -13.63
CA GLU A 93 20.97 -9.01 -12.46
C GLU A 93 20.09 -7.76 -12.30
N TYR A 94 19.79 -7.07 -13.40
CA TYR A 94 18.88 -5.92 -13.40
C TYR A 94 17.46 -6.35 -13.02
N THR A 95 16.94 -7.37 -13.69
CA THR A 95 15.55 -7.82 -13.51
C THR A 95 15.29 -8.28 -12.08
N VAL A 96 16.21 -9.03 -11.47
CA VAL A 96 16.09 -9.46 -10.07
C VAL A 96 16.22 -8.29 -9.08
N LYS A 97 16.66 -7.09 -9.49
CA LYS A 97 16.71 -5.92 -8.61
C LYS A 97 15.47 -5.04 -8.69
N TYR A 98 14.91 -4.85 -9.89
CA TYR A 98 13.86 -3.85 -10.18
C TYR A 98 12.51 -4.44 -10.61
N VAL A 99 12.45 -5.72 -10.94
CA VAL A 99 11.20 -6.35 -11.39
C VAL A 99 10.83 -7.47 -10.42
N ALA A 100 9.72 -7.27 -9.73
CA ALA A 100 9.14 -8.33 -8.91
C ALA A 100 8.79 -9.54 -9.79
N PRO A 101 9.05 -10.78 -9.34
CA PRO A 101 8.58 -11.95 -10.06
C PRO A 101 7.03 -11.97 -10.09
N PRO A 102 6.43 -12.74 -10.99
CA PRO A 102 4.99 -13.04 -10.95
C PRO A 102 4.57 -13.48 -9.55
N ASP A 103 3.42 -12.98 -9.10
CA ASP A 103 2.87 -13.16 -7.76
C ASP A 103 3.68 -12.47 -6.64
N GLY A 104 4.88 -11.96 -6.90
CA GLY A 104 5.66 -11.15 -5.98
C GLY A 104 5.44 -9.64 -6.11
N SER A 105 4.58 -9.20 -7.04
CA SER A 105 4.38 -7.79 -7.38
C SER A 105 3.21 -7.17 -6.63
N GLU A 106 3.44 -6.03 -5.98
CA GLU A 106 2.36 -5.27 -5.33
C GLU A 106 1.33 -4.71 -6.33
N HIS A 107 1.68 -4.56 -7.60
CA HIS A 107 0.75 -4.08 -8.63
C HIS A 107 -0.42 -5.04 -8.83
N GLN A 108 -0.21 -6.36 -8.61
CA GLN A 108 -1.28 -7.35 -8.64
C GLN A 108 -2.33 -7.16 -7.53
N THR A 109 -2.07 -6.29 -6.54
CA THR A 109 -3.03 -5.97 -5.49
C THR A 109 -3.94 -4.79 -5.83
N GLY A 110 -3.57 -3.99 -6.84
CA GLY A 110 -4.21 -2.70 -7.16
C GLY A 110 -3.93 -1.60 -6.13
N LEU A 111 -2.98 -1.81 -5.21
CA LEU A 111 -2.60 -0.85 -4.17
C LEU A 111 -1.28 -0.12 -4.46
N ALA A 112 -0.53 -0.53 -5.50
CA ALA A 112 0.72 0.09 -5.91
C ALA A 112 0.54 0.90 -7.19
N ILE A 113 1.22 2.05 -7.26
CA ILE A 113 1.23 2.95 -8.41
C ILE A 113 2.65 3.45 -8.65
N ASP A 114 3.08 3.37 -9.91
CA ASP A 114 4.28 4.04 -10.40
C ASP A 114 3.89 5.41 -10.95
N LEU A 115 4.63 6.44 -10.54
CA LEU A 115 4.40 7.84 -10.92
C LEU A 115 5.66 8.43 -11.56
N ALA A 116 5.47 9.37 -12.48
CA ALA A 116 6.56 10.12 -13.10
C ALA A 116 6.28 11.63 -13.09
N GLU A 117 7.34 12.44 -13.25
CA GLU A 117 7.16 13.79 -13.78
C GLU A 117 6.60 13.73 -15.21
N ASN A 118 5.74 14.68 -15.56
CA ASN A 118 5.12 14.76 -16.87
C ASN A 118 6.11 15.32 -17.91
N VAL A 119 6.95 14.45 -18.44
CA VAL A 119 7.94 14.74 -19.49
C VAL A 119 7.65 13.92 -20.75
N PRO A 120 8.15 14.34 -21.94
CA PRO A 120 7.81 13.67 -23.21
C PRO A 120 8.16 12.19 -23.29
N ASP A 121 9.30 11.78 -22.71
CA ASP A 121 9.81 10.42 -22.76
C ASP A 121 9.90 9.87 -21.32
N ILE A 122 9.06 8.90 -21.00
CA ILE A 122 8.99 8.27 -19.67
C ILE A 122 9.40 6.81 -19.79
N ASP A 123 10.43 6.41 -19.03
CA ASP A 123 10.80 5.00 -18.88
C ASP A 123 9.70 4.25 -18.12
N PHE A 124 9.22 3.13 -18.67
CA PHE A 124 8.15 2.36 -18.08
C PHE A 124 8.57 1.54 -16.85
N ILE A 125 9.83 1.07 -16.81
CA ILE A 125 10.36 0.24 -15.72
C ILE A 125 10.86 1.10 -14.57
N ALA A 126 11.55 2.19 -14.89
CA ALA A 126 12.21 3.09 -13.93
C ALA A 126 11.91 4.57 -14.21
N PRO A 127 10.63 4.99 -14.12
CA PRO A 127 10.25 6.37 -14.41
C PRO A 127 10.91 7.39 -13.48
N GLU A 128 11.20 8.58 -13.99
CA GLU A 128 11.80 9.64 -13.19
C GLU A 128 10.81 10.25 -12.18
N PHE A 129 11.12 10.13 -10.89
CA PHE A 129 10.36 10.75 -9.80
C PHE A 129 11.29 11.33 -8.72
N PRO A 130 11.91 12.50 -8.97
CA PRO A 130 13.04 13.00 -8.19
C PRO A 130 12.71 13.34 -6.73
N TYR A 131 13.75 13.42 -5.91
CA TYR A 131 13.69 13.94 -4.53
C TYR A 131 13.76 15.48 -4.47
N THR A 132 13.26 16.15 -5.51
CA THR A 132 13.17 17.62 -5.59
C THR A 132 11.83 18.04 -6.18
N GLY A 133 11.54 19.35 -6.18
CA GLY A 133 10.37 19.91 -6.85
C GLY A 133 9.03 19.32 -6.39
N ILE A 134 8.10 19.18 -7.34
CA ILE A 134 6.75 18.71 -7.07
C ILE A 134 6.71 17.25 -6.60
N CYS A 135 7.60 16.40 -7.10
CA CYS A 135 7.72 15.00 -6.67
C CYS A 135 8.11 14.88 -5.20
N GLN A 136 9.00 15.76 -4.71
CA GLN A 136 9.34 15.78 -3.30
C GLN A 136 8.19 16.27 -2.42
N LEU A 137 7.43 17.28 -2.88
CA LEU A 137 6.23 17.75 -2.19
C LEU A 137 5.16 16.64 -2.13
N PHE A 138 4.97 15.92 -3.23
CA PHE A 138 4.11 14.73 -3.29
C PHE A 138 4.52 13.70 -2.26
N ARG A 139 5.81 13.32 -2.23
CA ARG A 139 6.35 12.32 -1.30
C ARG A 139 6.16 12.71 0.17
N GLN A 140 6.33 14.00 0.50
CA GLN A 140 6.11 14.51 1.86
C GLN A 140 4.64 14.49 2.26
N LEU A 141 3.73 14.70 1.30
CA LEU A 141 2.31 14.78 1.57
C LEU A 141 1.61 13.41 1.47
N ALA A 142 2.14 12.48 0.69
CA ALA A 142 1.58 11.16 0.41
C ALA A 142 1.11 10.39 1.66
N PRO A 143 1.85 10.39 2.79
CA PRO A 143 1.41 9.68 4.00
C PRO A 143 0.15 10.23 4.66
N ARG A 144 -0.20 11.50 4.43
CA ARG A 144 -1.49 12.06 4.86
C ARG A 144 -2.68 11.51 4.07
N TYR A 145 -2.43 10.93 2.90
CA TYR A 145 -3.43 10.35 2.03
C TYR A 145 -3.37 8.83 2.01
N GLY A 146 -2.51 8.22 2.83
CA GLY A 146 -2.42 6.76 2.97
C GLY A 146 -1.41 6.09 2.03
N PHE A 147 -0.56 6.85 1.34
CA PHE A 147 0.50 6.34 0.47
C PHE A 147 1.87 6.42 1.14
N VAL A 148 2.73 5.46 0.86
CA VAL A 148 4.16 5.47 1.24
C VAL A 148 5.03 5.22 0.02
N GLU A 149 6.22 5.81 -0.03
CA GLU A 149 7.27 5.34 -0.94
C GLU A 149 7.71 3.96 -0.47
N ARG A 150 7.51 2.94 -1.32
CA ARG A 150 7.60 1.54 -0.88
C ARG A 150 9.03 1.06 -0.71
N TYR A 151 9.91 1.47 -1.63
CA TYR A 151 11.28 0.98 -1.74
C TYR A 151 12.27 2.14 -1.60
N GLN A 152 12.55 2.47 -0.35
CA GLN A 152 13.46 3.55 0.02
C GLN A 152 14.92 3.10 -0.06
N GLN A 153 15.82 4.07 -0.27
CA GLN A 153 17.27 3.83 -0.20
C GLN A 153 17.66 3.23 1.16
N ARG A 154 18.63 2.31 1.16
CA ARG A 154 19.18 1.64 2.36
C ARG A 154 18.21 0.68 3.06
N LYS A 155 17.08 0.35 2.44
CA LYS A 155 16.11 -0.64 2.92
C LYS A 155 16.08 -1.91 2.05
N GLU A 156 16.97 -2.04 1.08
CA GLU A 156 17.01 -3.12 0.09
C GLU A 156 17.24 -4.49 0.74
N THR A 157 17.98 -4.53 1.84
CA THR A 157 18.22 -5.76 2.62
C THR A 157 16.96 -6.27 3.32
N ILE A 158 15.95 -5.41 3.51
CA ILE A 158 14.67 -5.73 4.15
C ILE A 158 13.61 -6.01 3.08
N THR A 159 13.49 -5.14 2.08
CA THR A 159 12.47 -5.24 1.03
C THR A 159 12.82 -6.28 -0.04
N GLY A 160 14.11 -6.54 -0.25
CA GLY A 160 14.61 -7.38 -1.34
C GLY A 160 14.51 -6.73 -2.72
N VAL A 161 14.22 -5.42 -2.78
CA VAL A 161 14.05 -4.61 -4.01
C VAL A 161 14.95 -3.38 -3.91
N ALA A 162 15.52 -2.97 -5.03
CA ALA A 162 16.34 -1.76 -5.10
C ALA A 162 15.51 -0.49 -4.79
N GLN A 163 16.17 0.64 -4.63
CA GLN A 163 15.48 1.92 -4.47
C GLN A 163 14.63 2.24 -5.71
N GLU A 164 13.35 2.56 -5.51
CA GLU A 164 12.40 2.92 -6.57
C GLU A 164 11.65 4.21 -6.15
N PRO A 165 12.20 5.39 -6.48
CA PRO A 165 11.62 6.68 -6.05
C PRO A 165 10.20 6.94 -6.57
N TRP A 166 9.80 6.23 -7.64
CA TRP A 166 8.53 6.33 -8.34
C TRP A 166 7.42 5.42 -7.78
N HIS A 167 7.77 4.37 -7.02
CA HIS A 167 6.81 3.33 -6.60
C HIS A 167 6.17 3.71 -5.27
N PHE A 168 4.87 3.99 -5.31
CA PHE A 168 4.06 4.32 -4.13
C PHE A 168 3.04 3.23 -3.82
N ARG A 169 2.96 2.86 -2.53
CA ARG A 169 2.04 1.84 -2.02
C ARG A 169 0.96 2.47 -1.13
N TYR A 170 -0.30 2.21 -1.45
CA TYR A 170 -1.44 2.53 -0.57
C TYR A 170 -1.51 1.51 0.59
N VAL A 171 -1.39 2.02 1.80
CA VAL A 171 -1.56 1.27 3.07
C VAL A 171 -2.71 1.84 3.92
N GLY A 172 -3.27 2.97 3.50
CA GLY A 172 -4.35 3.65 4.20
C GLY A 172 -3.90 4.46 5.41
N ARG A 173 -4.85 5.19 6.00
CA ARG A 173 -4.65 5.97 7.23
C ARG A 173 -5.08 5.16 8.46
N PRO A 174 -4.38 5.29 9.60
CA PRO A 174 -3.25 6.20 9.87
C PRO A 174 -1.88 5.57 9.53
N HIS A 175 -1.89 4.37 8.96
CA HIS A 175 -0.72 3.51 8.78
C HIS A 175 0.42 4.19 8.02
N ALA A 176 0.13 4.85 6.89
CA ALA A 176 1.17 5.54 6.13
C ALA A 176 1.87 6.63 6.94
N SER A 177 1.12 7.39 7.75
CA SER A 177 1.69 8.44 8.60
C SER A 177 2.57 7.85 9.72
N LEU A 178 2.14 6.75 10.34
CA LEU A 178 2.95 6.00 11.32
C LEU A 178 4.25 5.48 10.69
N MET A 179 4.16 4.89 9.50
CA MET A 179 5.33 4.42 8.75
C MET A 179 6.31 5.55 8.48
N GLN A 180 5.83 6.72 8.05
CA GLN A 180 6.70 7.86 7.80
C GLN A 180 7.36 8.40 9.08
N MET A 181 6.62 8.55 10.18
CA MET A 181 7.17 9.07 11.44
C MET A 181 8.30 8.20 12.00
N HIS A 182 8.21 6.87 11.79
CA HIS A 182 9.21 5.92 12.27
C HIS A 182 10.21 5.48 11.20
N ASN A 183 10.10 6.00 9.97
CA ASN A 183 10.92 5.59 8.83
C ASN A 183 10.92 4.07 8.60
N PHE A 184 9.73 3.47 8.64
CA PHE A 184 9.51 2.04 8.45
C PHE A 184 9.20 1.69 6.99
N THR A 185 9.73 0.55 6.54
CA THR A 185 9.14 -0.20 5.44
C THR A 185 7.85 -0.89 5.88
N LEU A 186 7.08 -1.46 4.94
CA LEU A 186 5.89 -2.23 5.29
C LEU A 186 6.25 -3.46 6.14
N GLU A 187 7.37 -4.12 5.85
CA GLU A 187 7.89 -5.25 6.64
C GLU A 187 8.14 -4.86 8.10
N GLU A 188 8.90 -3.79 8.32
CA GLU A 188 9.21 -3.29 9.66
C GLU A 188 7.94 -2.83 10.39
N TYR A 189 7.03 -2.17 9.68
CA TYR A 189 5.78 -1.69 10.26
C TYR A 189 4.88 -2.83 10.73
N LEU A 190 4.74 -3.89 9.94
CA LEU A 190 3.97 -5.07 10.34
C LEU A 190 4.62 -5.80 11.52
N ALA A 191 5.96 -5.87 11.56
CA ALA A 191 6.67 -6.40 12.72
C ALA A 191 6.46 -5.53 13.98
N TYR A 192 6.45 -4.21 13.82
CA TYR A 192 6.15 -3.26 14.90
C TYR A 192 4.73 -3.46 15.45
N LEU A 193 3.73 -3.60 14.57
CA LEU A 193 2.33 -3.76 14.98
C LEU A 193 2.07 -5.04 15.79
N LYS A 194 2.87 -6.10 15.63
CA LYS A 194 2.75 -7.34 16.42
C LYS A 194 2.93 -7.13 17.93
N GLN A 195 3.49 -5.99 18.36
CA GLN A 195 3.60 -5.62 19.77
C GLN A 195 2.26 -5.20 20.40
N PHE A 196 1.21 -5.03 19.58
CA PHE A 196 -0.11 -4.58 20.02
C PHE A 196 -1.19 -5.64 19.72
N PRO A 197 -1.23 -6.77 20.45
CA PRO A 197 -2.24 -7.81 20.24
C PRO A 197 -3.61 -7.38 20.81
N TYR A 198 -4.68 -7.97 20.29
CA TYR A 198 -6.06 -7.73 20.75
C TYR A 198 -6.28 -8.04 22.24
N GLU A 199 -5.64 -9.07 22.78
CA GLU A 199 -5.66 -9.38 24.22
C GLU A 199 -4.46 -8.74 24.93
N GLY A 200 -4.20 -7.46 24.68
CA GLY A 200 -3.06 -6.75 25.25
C GLY A 200 -3.15 -5.24 25.11
N ASN A 201 -1.98 -4.59 25.00
CA ASN A 201 -1.92 -3.15 24.80
C ASN A 201 -2.24 -2.82 23.35
N HIS A 202 -3.10 -1.82 23.12
CA HIS A 202 -3.40 -1.31 21.80
C HIS A 202 -2.58 -0.06 21.50
N LEU A 203 -2.30 0.18 20.22
CA LEU A 203 -1.67 1.42 19.77
C LEU A 203 -2.74 2.49 19.58
N PHE A 204 -2.60 3.61 20.30
CA PHE A 204 -3.47 4.77 20.15
C PHE A 204 -2.71 5.93 19.51
N ILE A 205 -3.35 6.62 18.57
CA ILE A 205 -2.77 7.82 17.97
C ILE A 205 -3.86 8.82 17.55
N ASP A 206 -3.61 10.11 17.83
CA ASP A 206 -4.43 11.22 17.35
C ASP A 206 -3.79 11.83 16.09
N LEU A 207 -4.49 11.78 14.96
CA LEU A 207 -4.05 12.37 13.70
C LEU A 207 -5.20 13.08 13.01
N HIS A 208 -4.97 14.35 12.61
CA HIS A 208 -5.91 15.14 11.82
C HIS A 208 -7.34 15.18 12.39
N GLY A 209 -7.47 15.37 13.71
CA GLY A 209 -8.77 15.45 14.39
C GLY A 209 -9.49 14.10 14.51
N LYS A 210 -8.78 12.99 14.36
CA LYS A 210 -9.30 11.64 14.60
C LYS A 210 -8.42 10.91 15.58
N ARG A 211 -9.04 10.21 16.52
CA ARG A 211 -8.38 9.22 17.36
C ARG A 211 -8.46 7.87 16.70
N TYR A 212 -7.33 7.18 16.63
CA TYR A 212 -7.19 5.83 16.12
C TYR A 212 -6.81 4.88 17.25
N GLU A 213 -7.34 3.67 17.16
CA GLU A 213 -6.95 2.51 17.94
C GLU A 213 -6.58 1.39 16.98
N ILE A 214 -5.38 0.84 17.12
CA ILE A 214 -4.83 -0.18 16.24
C ILE A 214 -4.35 -1.36 17.08
N PHE A 215 -4.74 -2.55 16.67
CA PHE A 215 -4.28 -3.80 17.27
C PHE A 215 -4.28 -4.93 16.24
N THR A 216 -3.58 -6.01 16.57
CA THR A 216 -3.45 -7.19 15.74
C THR A 216 -4.21 -8.38 16.31
N VAL A 217 -4.70 -9.24 15.44
CA VAL A 217 -5.36 -10.50 15.79
C VAL A 217 -4.68 -11.62 15.02
N GLN A 218 -4.12 -12.60 15.72
CA GLN A 218 -3.53 -13.77 15.07
C GLN A 218 -4.65 -14.65 14.47
N ALA A 219 -4.44 -15.13 13.24
CA ALA A 219 -5.40 -16.02 12.61
C ALA A 219 -5.27 -17.44 13.18
N GLY A 220 -6.35 -17.95 13.76
CA GLY A 220 -6.50 -19.36 14.16
C GLY A 220 -7.37 -20.13 13.17
N ASP A 221 -7.59 -21.42 13.44
CA ASP A 221 -8.49 -22.24 12.63
C ASP A 221 -9.97 -21.90 12.86
N GLU A 222 -10.29 -21.37 14.05
CA GLU A 222 -11.62 -20.90 14.38
C GLU A 222 -11.79 -19.40 14.08
N PRO A 223 -12.95 -18.95 13.56
CA PRO A 223 -13.22 -17.54 13.34
C PRO A 223 -13.18 -16.71 14.64
N VAL A 224 -12.57 -15.54 14.58
CA VAL A 224 -12.52 -14.59 15.70
C VAL A 224 -13.56 -13.49 15.49
N GLN A 225 -14.35 -13.19 16.51
CA GLN A 225 -15.30 -12.07 16.48
C GLN A 225 -14.77 -10.87 17.24
N ILE A 226 -14.62 -9.74 16.55
CA ILE A 226 -14.19 -8.48 17.15
C ILE A 226 -15.40 -7.55 17.29
N PRO A 227 -15.70 -7.05 18.51
CA PRO A 227 -16.73 -6.04 18.70
C PRO A 227 -16.28 -4.71 18.11
N CYS A 228 -17.14 -4.08 17.31
CA CYS A 228 -16.96 -2.73 16.81
C CYS A 228 -17.98 -1.81 17.50
N PRO A 229 -17.53 -0.85 18.33
CA PRO A 229 -18.41 0.06 19.06
C PRO A 229 -19.36 0.83 18.13
N GLU A 230 -20.50 1.26 18.67
CA GLU A 230 -21.40 2.16 17.92
C GLU A 230 -20.73 3.52 17.71
N LEU A 231 -21.00 4.17 16.57
CA LEU A 231 -20.35 5.41 16.12
C LEU A 231 -18.84 5.30 15.78
N CYS A 232 -18.25 4.11 15.89
CA CYS A 232 -16.90 3.82 15.42
C CYS A 232 -16.90 3.43 13.94
N SER A 233 -15.91 3.90 13.18
CA SER A 233 -15.56 3.28 11.90
C SER A 233 -14.44 2.28 12.12
N CYS A 234 -14.49 1.14 11.44
CA CYS A 234 -13.48 0.10 11.57
C CYS A 234 -13.07 -0.39 10.19
N THR A 235 -11.77 -0.53 9.99
CA THR A 235 -11.20 -1.26 8.85
C THR A 235 -10.48 -2.51 9.35
N VAL A 236 -10.47 -3.53 8.50
CA VAL A 236 -9.76 -4.78 8.74
C VAL A 236 -8.88 -5.03 7.54
N SER A 237 -7.63 -5.39 7.81
CA SER A 237 -6.74 -5.91 6.79
C SER A 237 -6.09 -7.16 7.33
N GLY A 238 -6.02 -8.20 6.51
CA GLY A 238 -5.00 -9.22 6.70
C GLY A 238 -3.60 -8.64 6.46
N ASN A 239 -2.57 -9.33 6.96
CA ASN A 239 -1.17 -8.98 6.72
C ASN A 239 -0.49 -9.85 5.64
N ASN A 240 -1.22 -10.80 5.06
CA ASN A 240 -0.74 -11.83 4.11
C ASN A 240 0.25 -12.85 4.71
N VAL A 241 0.38 -12.90 6.03
CA VAL A 241 1.36 -13.74 6.73
C VAL A 241 0.67 -14.66 7.74
N ASP A 242 0.08 -14.08 8.79
CA ASP A 242 -0.33 -14.83 9.98
C ASP A 242 -1.53 -14.22 10.73
N GLY A 243 -2.08 -13.10 10.28
CA GLY A 243 -3.16 -12.46 11.03
C GLY A 243 -3.74 -11.21 10.38
N PHE A 244 -4.42 -10.45 11.24
CA PHE A 244 -5.18 -9.25 10.89
C PHE A 244 -4.67 -8.04 11.66
N ILE A 245 -4.80 -6.88 11.04
CA ILE A 245 -4.70 -5.57 11.66
C ILE A 245 -6.11 -4.98 11.68
N ILE A 246 -6.54 -4.57 12.86
CA ILE A 246 -7.81 -3.90 13.10
C ILE A 246 -7.50 -2.44 13.38
N THR A 247 -8.17 -1.55 12.65
CA THR A 247 -8.02 -0.11 12.80
C THR A 247 -9.39 0.50 13.07
N MET A 248 -9.59 0.93 14.30
CA MET A 248 -10.77 1.64 14.74
C MET A 248 -10.50 3.13 14.78
N PHE A 249 -11.48 3.94 14.41
CA PHE A 249 -11.37 5.39 14.50
C PHE A 249 -12.68 6.09 14.78
N TRP A 250 -12.55 7.20 15.52
CA TRP A 250 -13.62 8.10 15.92
C TRP A 250 -13.31 9.50 15.40
N GLN A 251 -14.34 10.22 14.98
CA GLN A 251 -14.20 11.66 14.79
C GLN A 251 -14.07 12.29 16.17
N ASN A 252 -13.09 13.18 16.36
CA ASN A 252 -13.05 13.96 17.59
C ASN A 252 -14.29 14.88 17.56
N ILE A 253 -15.27 14.58 18.40
CA ILE A 253 -16.30 15.54 18.75
C ILE A 253 -15.58 16.51 19.68
N ILE A 254 -15.14 17.64 19.13
CA ILE A 254 -14.72 18.76 19.95
C ILE A 254 -16.03 19.34 20.49
N ASP A 255 -16.32 19.08 21.76
CA ASP A 255 -17.29 19.87 22.54
C ASP A 255 -16.71 21.25 22.86
#